data_AF-A0A8H4IXY0-F1
#
_entry.id   AF-A0A8H4IXY0-F1
#
_cell.length_a   1.000
_cell.length_b   1.000
_cell.length_c   1.000
_cell.angle_alpha   90.00
_cell.angle_beta   90.00
_cell.angle_gamma   90.00
#
_symmetry.space_group_name_H-M   'P 1'
#
loop_
_entity.id
_entity.type
_entity.pdbx_description
1 polymer ?
#
loop_
_entity_poly.entity_id
_entity_poly.type
_entity_poly.pdbx_seq_one_letter_code
_entity_poly.pdbx_strand_id
1 'polypeptide(L)'
;MADDNPEHSDAPATATATAKHEKLPRLPPHAKVQKRPLMHPPIKSPYKNSDTPKIVYVSSGTKFMSAVKRVRSLLKEADKRATQSALSQKKNQRGDPIMAAAQASINKENKLEEVIIKATGKAIEKATELALYFQQQDDCRIMLRTGTVEAIDDIIEKPGAKRKRDDDEGELPETRIRRTSVMEVIVTLR
;
A
#
# COMPACT_ATOMS: atom_id res chain seq x y z
N MET A 1 22.49 58.10 10.91
CA MET A 1 23.12 57.03 10.11
C MET A 1 23.84 56.08 11.05
N ALA A 2 23.24 54.95 11.35
CA ALA A 2 23.92 53.78 11.87
C ALA A 2 23.15 52.60 11.25
N ASP A 3 23.77 51.98 10.25
CA ASP A 3 23.21 50.87 9.49
C ASP A 3 23.14 49.63 10.39
N ASP A 4 21.91 49.15 10.59
CA ASP A 4 21.57 47.93 11.30
C ASP A 4 21.66 46.77 10.30
N ASN A 5 22.71 45.97 10.39
CA ASN A 5 22.95 44.82 9.51
C ASN A 5 22.68 43.51 10.29
N PRO A 6 21.54 42.84 10.12
CA PRO A 6 21.31 41.55 10.73
C PRO A 6 21.97 40.44 9.90
N GLU A 7 23.04 39.87 10.44
CA GLU A 7 23.71 38.66 9.96
C GLU A 7 22.69 37.53 9.73
N HIS A 8 22.53 37.12 8.47
CA HIS A 8 21.86 35.86 8.13
C HIS A 8 22.75 34.71 8.57
N SER A 9 22.34 34.03 9.65
CA SER A 9 22.91 32.75 10.06
C SER A 9 22.60 31.70 9.00
N ASP A 10 23.57 31.42 8.14
CA ASP A 10 23.54 30.32 7.17
C ASP A 10 23.45 28.99 7.95
N ALA A 11 22.25 28.40 7.96
CA ALA A 11 22.06 27.05 8.46
C ALA A 11 22.73 26.07 7.47
N PRO A 12 23.54 25.10 7.93
CA PRO A 12 24.20 24.18 7.02
C PRO A 12 23.16 23.31 6.32
N ALA A 13 23.00 23.51 5.01
CA ALA A 13 22.24 22.62 4.16
C ALA A 13 22.92 21.24 4.17
N THR A 14 22.38 20.29 4.94
CA THR A 14 22.82 18.90 4.94
C THR A 14 22.53 18.31 3.56
N ALA A 15 23.51 18.41 2.66
CA ALA A 15 23.48 17.76 1.36
C ALA A 15 23.44 16.24 1.58
N THR A 16 22.25 15.65 1.49
CA THR A 16 22.05 14.20 1.50
C THR A 16 22.70 13.62 0.26
N ALA A 17 23.93 13.13 0.41
CA ALA A 17 24.63 12.37 -0.61
C ALA A 17 23.72 11.23 -1.09
N THR A 18 23.32 11.28 -2.36
CA THR A 18 22.46 10.27 -2.97
C THR A 18 23.25 8.97 -3.10
N ALA A 19 23.02 8.03 -2.18
CA ALA A 19 23.61 6.70 -2.26
C ALA A 19 23.26 6.08 -3.63
N LYS A 20 24.27 5.84 -4.47
CA LYS A 20 24.07 5.19 -5.78
C LYS A 20 23.52 3.79 -5.52
N HIS A 21 22.26 3.56 -5.89
CA HIS A 21 21.67 2.24 -5.77
C HIS A 21 22.44 1.23 -6.63
N GLU A 22 22.95 0.18 -5.99
CA GLU A 22 23.66 -0.90 -6.66
C GLU A 22 22.70 -1.65 -7.59
N LYS A 23 22.95 -1.54 -8.90
CA LYS A 23 22.15 -2.25 -9.89
C LYS A 23 22.54 -3.72 -9.86
N LEU A 24 21.54 -4.59 -9.86
CA LEU A 24 21.78 -6.03 -10.01
C LEU A 24 22.58 -6.30 -11.31
N PRO A 25 23.56 -7.22 -11.27
CA PRO A 25 24.40 -7.53 -12.42
C PRO A 25 23.55 -7.99 -13.61
N ARG A 26 24.03 -7.69 -14.81
CA ARG A 26 23.40 -8.18 -16.04
C ARG A 26 23.56 -9.70 -16.10
N LEU A 27 22.50 -10.39 -16.53
CA LEU A 27 22.61 -11.82 -16.78
C LEU A 27 23.42 -12.08 -18.05
N PRO A 28 24.16 -13.19 -18.12
CA PRO A 28 24.82 -13.61 -19.33
C PRO A 28 23.85 -13.75 -20.51
N PRO A 29 24.31 -13.60 -21.77
CA PRO A 29 23.44 -13.62 -22.95
C PRO A 29 22.63 -14.91 -23.11
N HIS A 30 23.16 -16.01 -22.58
CA HIS A 30 22.58 -17.35 -22.64
C HIS A 30 21.53 -17.60 -21.54
N ALA A 31 21.34 -16.70 -20.58
CA ALA A 31 20.35 -16.81 -19.50
C ALA A 31 19.19 -15.81 -19.63
N LYS A 32 18.03 -16.13 -19.04
CA LYS A 32 16.87 -15.23 -18.92
C LYS A 32 16.16 -15.40 -17.58
N VAL A 33 15.50 -14.33 -17.13
CA VAL A 33 14.63 -14.37 -15.94
C VAL A 33 13.27 -14.97 -16.32
N GLN A 34 12.85 -15.98 -15.58
CA GLN A 34 11.50 -16.55 -15.63
C GLN A 34 10.76 -16.20 -14.32
N LYS A 35 9.64 -15.49 -14.43
CA LYS A 35 8.90 -15.04 -13.25
C LYS A 35 8.16 -16.21 -12.59
N ARG A 36 8.31 -16.35 -11.28
CA ARG A 36 7.49 -17.31 -10.52
C ARG A 36 6.07 -16.76 -10.34
N PRO A 37 5.04 -17.61 -10.47
CA PRO A 37 3.72 -17.29 -9.96
C PRO A 37 3.80 -17.02 -8.45
N LEU A 38 3.24 -15.89 -7.99
CA LEU A 38 3.17 -15.58 -6.56
C LEU A 38 2.08 -16.43 -5.93
N MET A 39 2.46 -17.51 -5.23
CA MET A 39 1.55 -18.27 -4.38
C MET A 39 1.19 -17.41 -3.17
N HIS A 40 -0.04 -16.90 -3.12
CA HIS A 40 -0.53 -16.15 -1.98
C HIS A 40 -1.41 -17.04 -1.10
N PRO A 41 -1.38 -16.88 0.24
CA PRO A 41 -2.32 -17.57 1.11
C PRO A 41 -3.77 -17.21 0.75
N PRO A 42 -4.76 -18.03 1.13
CA PRO A 42 -6.17 -17.71 0.95
C PRO A 42 -6.50 -16.36 1.60
N ILE A 43 -7.17 -15.48 0.87
CA ILE A 43 -7.56 -14.16 1.37
C ILE A 43 -8.63 -14.36 2.44
N LYS A 44 -8.33 -13.99 3.69
CA LYS A 44 -9.32 -13.96 4.77
C LYS A 44 -10.47 -13.04 4.36
N SER A 45 -11.72 -13.47 4.58
CA SER A 45 -12.88 -12.67 4.18
C SER A 45 -12.82 -11.28 4.83
N PRO A 46 -12.85 -10.20 4.04
CA PRO A 46 -12.77 -8.84 4.56
C PRO A 46 -14.05 -8.44 5.31
N TYR A 47 -15.08 -9.28 5.38
CA TYR A 47 -16.32 -8.95 6.07
C TYR A 47 -16.44 -9.56 7.48
N LYS A 48 -15.49 -10.40 7.91
CA LYS A 48 -15.63 -11.19 9.15
C LYS A 48 -15.46 -10.40 10.45
N ASN A 49 -14.43 -9.59 10.59
CA ASN A 49 -14.10 -8.88 11.84
C ASN A 49 -13.34 -7.59 11.58
N SER A 50 -13.26 -6.68 12.55
CA SER A 50 -12.48 -5.43 12.45
C SER A 50 -10.98 -5.67 12.30
N ASP A 51 -10.46 -6.75 12.90
CA ASP A 51 -9.02 -7.00 12.96
C ASP A 51 -8.43 -7.51 11.65
N THR A 52 -9.26 -8.06 10.74
CA THR A 52 -8.76 -8.48 9.43
C THR A 52 -8.59 -7.27 8.52
N PRO A 53 -7.44 -7.13 7.85
CA PRO A 53 -7.17 -5.97 7.02
C PRO A 53 -8.09 -5.94 5.79
N LYS A 54 -8.64 -4.76 5.46
CA LYS A 54 -9.57 -4.59 4.34
C LYS A 54 -8.80 -4.17 3.10
N ILE A 55 -8.18 -5.14 2.44
CA ILE A 55 -7.27 -4.86 1.33
C ILE A 55 -8.00 -5.00 -0.02
N VAL A 56 -7.93 -3.96 -0.84
CA VAL A 56 -8.35 -3.97 -2.24
C VAL A 56 -7.11 -3.91 -3.12
N TYR A 57 -6.77 -5.03 -3.77
CA TYR A 57 -5.72 -5.04 -4.78
C TYR A 57 -6.25 -4.43 -6.09
N VAL A 58 -5.48 -3.48 -6.62
CA VAL A 58 -5.78 -2.81 -7.89
C VAL A 58 -4.69 -3.16 -8.91
N SER A 59 -5.14 -3.61 -10.07
CA SER A 59 -4.29 -3.88 -11.23
C SER A 59 -4.46 -2.78 -12.27
N SER A 60 -3.54 -2.71 -13.23
CA SER A 60 -3.65 -1.80 -14.38
C SER A 60 -4.91 -2.04 -15.22
N GLY A 61 -5.48 -3.24 -15.22
CA GLY A 61 -6.74 -3.57 -15.92
C GLY A 61 -8.01 -3.24 -15.14
N THR A 62 -7.91 -2.90 -13.86
CA THR A 62 -9.07 -2.64 -13.00
C THR A 62 -9.84 -1.41 -13.50
N LYS A 63 -11.16 -1.52 -13.64
CA LYS A 63 -12.04 -0.40 -14.00
C LYS A 63 -12.21 0.53 -12.79
N PHE A 64 -12.10 1.83 -13.00
CA PHE A 64 -12.10 2.84 -11.93
C PHE A 64 -13.31 2.72 -11.00
N MET A 65 -14.53 2.80 -11.56
CA MET A 65 -15.77 2.72 -10.76
C MET A 65 -15.98 1.36 -10.08
N SER A 66 -15.39 0.28 -10.62
CA SER A 66 -15.40 -1.02 -9.94
C SER A 66 -14.56 -0.99 -8.66
N ALA A 67 -13.40 -0.33 -8.68
CA ALA A 67 -12.58 -0.13 -7.48
C ALA A 67 -13.30 0.75 -6.45
N VAL A 68 -13.89 1.87 -6.88
CA VAL A 68 -14.66 2.77 -6.02
C VAL A 68 -15.79 2.02 -5.29
N LYS A 69 -16.60 1.25 -6.03
CA LYS A 69 -17.71 0.47 -5.44
C LYS A 69 -17.21 -0.57 -4.43
N ARG A 70 -16.10 -1.25 -4.72
CA ARG A 70 -15.50 -2.23 -3.78
C ARG A 70 -15.06 -1.55 -2.48
N VAL A 71 -14.38 -0.40 -2.57
CA VAL A 71 -13.94 0.36 -1.39
C VAL A 71 -15.15 0.88 -0.59
N ARG A 72 -16.13 1.51 -1.26
CA ARG A 72 -17.39 1.96 -0.61
C ARG A 72 -18.13 0.82 0.08
N SER A 73 -18.18 -0.37 -0.52
CA SER A 73 -18.82 -1.54 0.10
C SER A 73 -18.14 -1.93 1.41
N LEU A 74 -16.80 -1.88 1.47
CA LEU A 74 -16.05 -2.20 2.68
C LEU A 74 -16.21 -1.13 3.75
N LEU A 75 -16.18 0.15 3.38
CA LEU A 75 -16.42 1.26 4.30
C LEU A 75 -17.83 1.20 4.93
N LYS A 76 -18.85 0.82 4.15
CA LYS A 76 -20.21 0.61 4.68
C LYS A 76 -20.27 -0.49 5.73
N GLU A 77 -19.52 -1.57 5.54
CA GLU A 77 -19.47 -2.67 6.50
C GLU A 77 -18.71 -2.29 7.78
N ALA A 78 -17.65 -1.48 7.65
CA ALA A 78 -16.97 -0.88 8.79
C ALA A 78 -17.92 0.00 9.63
N ASP A 79 -18.72 0.85 8.98
CA ASP A 79 -19.70 1.72 9.65
C ASP A 79 -20.82 0.92 10.35
N LYS A 80 -21.37 -0.10 9.67
CA LYS A 80 -22.33 -1.04 10.28
C LYS A 80 -21.76 -1.72 11.52
N ARG A 81 -20.49 -2.15 11.48
CA ARG A 81 -19.86 -2.79 12.62
C ARG A 81 -19.63 -1.80 13.77
N ALA A 82 -19.20 -0.58 13.46
CA ALA A 82 -19.01 0.47 14.46
C ALA A 82 -20.32 0.79 15.21
N THR A 83 -21.42 0.95 14.48
CA THR A 83 -22.75 1.19 15.07
C THR A 83 -23.24 0.00 15.90
N GLN A 84 -23.07 -1.24 15.42
CA GLN A 84 -23.40 -2.45 16.19
C GLN A 84 -22.56 -2.62 17.46
N SER A 85 -21.26 -2.33 17.41
CA SER A 85 -20.38 -2.37 18.57
C SER A 85 -20.80 -1.34 19.62
N ALA A 86 -21.14 -0.11 19.19
CA ALA A 86 -21.63 0.93 20.10
C ALA A 86 -22.96 0.53 20.77
N LEU A 87 -23.87 -0.11 20.03
CA LEU A 87 -25.14 -0.61 20.58
C LEU A 87 -24.95 -1.81 21.53
N SER A 88 -24.05 -2.74 21.21
CA SER A 88 -23.85 -3.97 22.00
C SER A 88 -23.12 -3.73 23.32
N GLN A 89 -22.14 -2.81 23.36
CA GLN A 89 -21.51 -2.39 24.63
C GLN A 89 -22.52 -1.82 25.63
N LYS A 90 -23.65 -1.29 25.15
CA LYS A 90 -24.63 -0.59 25.98
C LYS A 90 -25.83 -1.42 26.43
N LYS A 91 -26.02 -2.67 25.94
CA LYS A 91 -26.99 -3.60 26.56
C LYS A 91 -26.65 -3.87 28.04
N ASN A 92 -25.41 -3.63 28.44
CA ASN A 92 -24.94 -3.70 29.83
C ASN A 92 -25.07 -2.39 30.63
N GLN A 93 -25.54 -1.28 30.05
CA GLN A 93 -25.75 0.01 30.74
C GLN A 93 -27.15 0.57 30.45
N ARG A 94 -28.02 0.61 31.47
CA ARG A 94 -29.37 1.20 31.39
C ARG A 94 -29.28 2.71 31.13
N GLY A 95 -29.65 3.16 29.92
CA GLY A 95 -29.77 4.58 29.57
C GLY A 95 -30.29 4.80 28.15
N ASP A 96 -30.75 6.02 27.85
CA ASP A 96 -31.42 6.37 26.59
C ASP A 96 -30.54 6.14 25.35
N PRO A 97 -31.01 5.42 24.32
CA PRO A 97 -30.21 4.97 23.18
C PRO A 97 -29.77 6.10 22.24
N ILE A 98 -30.49 7.23 22.21
CA ILE A 98 -30.23 8.34 21.27
C ILE A 98 -29.04 9.21 21.74
N MET A 99 -29.03 9.61 23.02
CA MET A 99 -27.89 10.35 23.60
C MET A 99 -26.62 9.49 23.71
N ALA A 100 -26.81 8.17 23.84
CA ALA A 100 -25.73 7.18 23.85
C ALA A 100 -24.92 7.12 22.56
N ALA A 101 -25.63 7.03 21.42
CA ALA A 101 -25.01 6.97 20.10
C ALA A 101 -24.24 8.26 19.82
N ALA A 102 -24.78 9.41 20.22
CA ALA A 102 -24.10 10.69 20.14
C ALA A 102 -22.80 10.73 20.97
N GLN A 103 -22.79 10.21 22.20
CA GLN A 103 -21.60 10.19 23.06
C GLN A 103 -20.54 9.15 22.65
N ALA A 104 -20.94 7.98 22.17
CA ALA A 104 -20.02 6.97 21.63
C ALA A 104 -19.32 7.45 20.34
N SER A 105 -19.97 8.34 19.58
CA SER A 105 -19.37 9.03 18.45
C SER A 105 -18.27 10.01 18.85
N ILE A 106 -18.31 10.53 20.09
CA ILE A 106 -17.40 11.56 20.62
C ILE A 106 -16.14 10.93 21.24
N ASN A 107 -16.24 9.77 21.90
CA ASN A 107 -15.10 9.04 22.46
C ASN A 107 -14.38 8.16 21.42
N LYS A 108 -14.18 8.68 20.20
CA LYS A 108 -13.65 8.01 19.01
C LYS A 108 -12.12 7.86 19.05
N GLU A 109 -11.57 7.38 20.16
CA GLU A 109 -10.16 6.92 20.23
C GLU A 109 -10.02 5.47 19.72
N ASN A 110 -11.14 4.79 19.47
CA ASN A 110 -11.13 3.47 18.86
C ASN A 110 -10.61 3.56 17.41
N LYS A 111 -9.57 2.78 17.14
CA LYS A 111 -8.94 2.59 15.84
C LYS A 111 -10.00 2.38 14.75
N LEU A 112 -10.26 3.42 13.96
CA LEU A 112 -11.21 3.36 12.86
C LEU A 112 -10.77 2.27 11.89
N GLU A 113 -11.72 1.46 11.46
CA GLU A 113 -11.45 0.39 10.51
C GLU A 113 -11.08 0.98 9.15
N GLU A 114 -9.88 0.66 8.67
CA GLU A 114 -9.30 1.25 7.47
C GLU A 114 -9.43 0.31 6.27
N VAL A 115 -9.70 0.88 5.09
CA VAL A 115 -9.66 0.18 3.81
C VAL A 115 -8.40 0.55 3.07
N ILE A 116 -7.56 -0.45 2.77
CA ILE A 116 -6.25 -0.28 2.14
C ILE A 116 -6.33 -0.67 0.68
N ILE A 117 -6.09 0.27 -0.22
CA ILE A 117 -5.94 0.02 -1.64
C ILE A 117 -4.45 -0.22 -1.91
N LYS A 118 -4.09 -1.43 -2.37
CA LYS A 118 -2.69 -1.77 -2.70
C LYS A 118 -2.49 -1.84 -4.20
N ALA A 119 -1.48 -1.13 -4.70
CA ALA A 119 -1.12 -1.11 -6.11
C ALA A 119 0.41 -1.12 -6.32
N THR A 120 0.84 -1.71 -7.43
CA THR A 120 2.26 -1.81 -7.81
C THR A 120 2.45 -1.46 -9.30
N GLY A 121 3.65 -0.99 -9.66
CA GLY A 121 4.00 -0.66 -11.05
C GLY A 121 3.00 0.29 -11.72
N LYS A 122 2.52 -0.08 -12.92
CA LYS A 122 1.55 0.73 -13.70
C LYS A 122 0.20 0.95 -12.99
N ALA A 123 -0.13 0.17 -11.97
CA ALA A 123 -1.39 0.35 -11.23
C ALA A 123 -1.32 1.49 -10.20
N ILE A 124 -0.12 2.02 -9.89
CA ILE A 124 0.07 3.11 -8.92
C ILE A 124 -0.68 4.37 -9.37
N GLU A 125 -0.62 4.72 -10.65
CA GLU A 125 -1.36 5.84 -11.25
C GLU A 125 -2.86 5.79 -10.89
N LYS A 126 -3.51 4.64 -11.13
CA LYS A 126 -4.91 4.42 -10.78
C LYS A 126 -5.19 4.49 -9.28
N ALA A 127 -4.26 4.03 -8.45
CA ALA A 127 -4.42 4.16 -7.00
C ALA A 127 -4.37 5.63 -6.56
N THR A 128 -3.51 6.45 -7.18
CA THR A 128 -3.49 7.91 -6.95
C THR A 128 -4.81 8.58 -7.38
N GLU A 129 -5.36 8.21 -8.54
CA GLU A 129 -6.67 8.71 -8.99
C GLU A 129 -7.78 8.36 -8.00
N LEU A 130 -7.79 7.12 -7.47
CA LEU A 130 -8.75 6.71 -6.45
C LEU A 130 -8.56 7.50 -5.15
N ALA A 131 -7.31 7.76 -4.75
CA ALA A 131 -7.00 8.59 -3.59
C ALA A 131 -7.59 10.00 -3.73
N LEU A 132 -7.37 10.64 -4.89
CA LEU A 132 -7.93 11.95 -5.20
C LEU A 132 -9.46 11.94 -5.19
N TYR A 133 -10.08 10.92 -5.79
CA TYR A 133 -11.54 10.78 -5.79
C TYR A 133 -12.12 10.70 -4.37
N PHE A 134 -11.53 9.88 -3.49
CA PHE A 134 -12.00 9.77 -2.11
C PHE A 134 -11.63 10.97 -1.25
N GLN A 135 -10.53 11.67 -1.55
CA GLN A 135 -10.17 12.93 -0.89
C GLN A 135 -11.20 14.03 -1.13
N GLN A 136 -11.83 14.06 -2.31
CA GLN A 136 -12.91 14.99 -2.65
C GLN A 136 -14.25 14.62 -2.00
N GLN A 137 -14.37 13.47 -1.34
CA GLN A 137 -15.58 13.10 -0.62
C GLN A 137 -15.51 13.64 0.81
N ASP A 138 -16.59 14.25 1.29
CA ASP A 138 -16.64 14.88 2.61
C ASP A 138 -16.56 13.87 3.77
N ASP A 139 -16.91 12.61 3.50
CA ASP A 139 -17.02 11.53 4.49
C ASP A 139 -15.73 10.71 4.68
N CYS A 140 -14.66 11.00 3.93
CA CYS A 140 -13.45 10.19 3.92
C CYS A 140 -12.18 10.97 4.31
N ARG A 141 -11.24 10.27 4.94
CA ARG A 141 -9.86 10.71 5.15
C ARG A 141 -8.90 9.75 4.45
N ILE A 142 -7.83 10.30 3.88
CA ILE A 142 -6.85 9.56 3.07
C ILE A 142 -5.46 9.66 3.70
N MET A 143 -4.74 8.54 3.70
CA MET A 143 -3.33 8.46 4.05
C MET A 143 -2.60 7.63 2.97
N LEU A 144 -1.46 8.12 2.50
CA LEU A 144 -0.62 7.42 1.53
C LEU A 144 0.58 6.80 2.23
N ARG A 145 0.91 5.55 1.90
CA ARG A 145 2.15 4.90 2.31
C ARG A 145 2.85 4.31 1.09
N THR A 146 4.16 4.49 1.03
CA THR A 146 5.03 3.88 0.01
C THR A 146 5.80 2.72 0.63
N GLY A 147 5.98 1.65 -0.14
CA GLY A 147 6.77 0.50 0.28
C GLY A 147 7.44 -0.20 -0.90
N THR A 148 8.13 -1.29 -0.62
CA THR A 148 8.73 -2.18 -1.62
C THR A 148 8.27 -3.60 -1.34
N VAL A 149 7.91 -4.33 -2.39
CA VAL A 149 7.63 -5.76 -2.33
C VAL A 149 8.68 -6.49 -3.15
N GLU A 150 9.12 -7.63 -2.62
CA GLU A 150 10.09 -8.50 -3.24
C GLU A 150 9.40 -9.75 -3.79
N ALA A 151 9.83 -10.18 -4.98
CA ALA A 151 9.42 -11.43 -5.60
C ALA A 151 10.68 -12.22 -5.97
N ILE A 152 10.63 -13.54 -5.81
CA ILE A 152 11.72 -14.43 -6.24
C ILE A 152 11.36 -14.91 -7.65
N ASP A 153 12.23 -14.68 -8.61
CA ASP A 153 12.13 -15.18 -9.98
C ASP A 153 13.25 -16.21 -10.23
N ASP A 154 13.03 -17.14 -11.17
CA ASP A 154 14.01 -18.13 -11.59
C ASP A 154 14.94 -17.56 -12.67
N ILE A 155 16.17 -18.06 -12.73
CA ILE A 155 17.08 -17.84 -13.85
C ILE A 155 17.19 -19.16 -14.62
N ILE A 156 16.82 -19.11 -15.90
CA ILE A 156 16.88 -20.29 -16.77
C ILE A 156 17.75 -20.03 -17.99
N GLU A 157 18.45 -21.07 -18.45
CA GLU A 157 19.16 -21.03 -19.71
C GLU A 157 18.18 -20.94 -20.88
N LYS A 158 18.55 -20.18 -21.91
CA LYS A 158 17.77 -20.07 -23.14
C LYS A 158 17.93 -21.36 -23.95
N PRO A 159 16.83 -21.95 -24.47
CA PRO A 159 16.93 -23.13 -25.31
C PRO A 159 17.75 -22.82 -26.57
N GLY A 160 18.78 -23.63 -26.83
CA GLY A 160 19.66 -23.49 -28.00
C GLY A 160 20.80 -22.47 -27.87
N ALA A 161 21.00 -21.85 -26.70
CA ALA A 161 22.13 -20.96 -26.50
C ALA A 161 23.44 -21.76 -26.35
N LYS A 162 24.40 -21.52 -27.25
CA LYS A 162 25.75 -22.08 -27.12
C LYS A 162 26.53 -21.27 -26.09
N ARG A 163 27.08 -21.93 -25.07
CA ARG A 163 28.09 -21.32 -24.19
C ARG A 163 29.30 -20.94 -25.06
N LYS A 164 29.64 -19.66 -25.15
CA LYS A 164 30.94 -19.26 -25.69
C LYS A 164 31.99 -19.70 -24.67
N ARG A 165 33.05 -20.35 -25.12
CA ARG A 165 34.06 -20.98 -24.26
C ARG A 165 34.83 -19.99 -23.37
N ASP A 166 34.72 -18.68 -23.63
CA ASP A 166 35.57 -17.66 -23.02
C ASP A 166 34.84 -16.68 -22.07
N ASP A 167 33.51 -16.73 -21.93
CA ASP A 167 32.74 -15.70 -21.19
C ASP A 167 32.05 -16.17 -19.88
N ASP A 168 31.98 -17.47 -19.55
CA ASP A 168 31.17 -17.95 -18.40
C ASP A 168 31.73 -19.25 -17.75
N GLU A 169 32.78 -19.14 -16.93
CA GLU A 169 33.17 -20.20 -15.97
C GLU A 169 32.41 -20.09 -14.62
N GLY A 170 31.59 -19.05 -14.44
CA GLY A 170 30.82 -18.84 -13.22
C GLY A 170 29.52 -19.64 -13.19
N GLU A 171 29.24 -20.30 -12.07
CA GLU A 171 27.95 -20.94 -11.81
C GLU A 171 26.82 -19.88 -11.85
N LEU A 172 25.83 -20.08 -12.72
CA LEU A 172 24.67 -19.19 -12.79
C LEU A 172 23.88 -19.30 -11.47
N PRO A 173 23.49 -18.17 -10.85
CA PRO A 173 22.59 -18.24 -9.71
C PRO A 173 21.22 -18.78 -10.17
N GLU A 174 20.65 -19.70 -9.40
CA GLU A 174 19.35 -20.31 -9.74
C GLU A 174 18.19 -19.30 -9.69
N THR A 175 18.30 -18.28 -8.84
CA THR A 175 17.20 -17.35 -8.55
C THR A 175 17.66 -15.90 -8.50
N ARG A 176 16.71 -14.99 -8.68
CA ARG A 176 16.93 -13.54 -8.59
C ARG A 176 15.76 -12.86 -7.89
N ILE A 177 16.09 -11.91 -7.01
CA ILE A 177 15.09 -11.07 -6.34
C ILE A 177 14.70 -9.91 -7.27
N ARG A 178 13.40 -9.79 -7.54
CA ARG A 178 12.76 -8.64 -8.18
C ARG A 178 12.10 -7.76 -7.13
N ARG A 179 12.60 -6.54 -6.99
CA ARG A 179 11.99 -5.49 -6.17
C ARG A 179 11.00 -4.67 -6.99
N THR A 180 9.83 -4.37 -6.44
CA THR A 180 8.83 -3.49 -7.05
C THR A 180 8.28 -2.53 -6.01
N SER A 181 8.19 -1.25 -6.36
CA SER A 181 7.55 -0.23 -5.52
C SER A 181 6.05 -0.51 -5.36
N VAL A 182 5.55 -0.28 -4.16
CA VAL A 182 4.14 -0.44 -3.78
C VAL A 182 3.63 0.86 -3.22
N MET A 183 2.42 1.23 -3.59
CA MET A 183 1.68 2.31 -2.96
C MET A 183 0.45 1.74 -2.27
N GLU A 184 0.25 2.15 -1.02
CA GLU A 184 -0.91 1.84 -0.21
C GLU A 184 -1.69 3.13 0.03
N VAL A 185 -2.93 3.17 -0.46
CA VAL A 185 -3.87 4.26 -0.18
C VAL A 185 -4.82 3.78 0.90
N ILE A 186 -4.73 4.40 2.06
CA ILE A 186 -5.55 4.07 3.22
C ILE A 186 -6.73 5.03 3.24
N VAL A 187 -7.94 4.47 3.25
CA VAL A 187 -9.20 5.21 3.29
C VAL A 187 -9.91 4.91 4.60
N THR A 188 -10.24 5.95 5.36
CA THR A 188 -11.01 5.87 6.61
C THR A 188 -12.23 6.77 6.54
N LEU A 189 -13.31 6.37 7.21
CA LEU A 189 -14.47 7.25 7.42
C LEU A 189 -14.14 8.33 8.45
N ARG A 190 -14.72 9.52 8.28
CA ARG A 190 -14.60 10.61 9.26
C ARG A 190 -15.50 10.40 10.48
#